data_AF-A0A3Q2ZCW9-F1
#
_entry.id   AF-A0A3Q2ZCW9-F1
#
_cell.length_a   1.000
_cell.length_b   1.000
_cell.length_c   1.000
_cell.angle_alpha   90.00
_cell.angle_beta   90.00
_cell.angle_gamma   90.00
#
_symmetry.space_group_name_H-M   'P 1'
#
loop_
_entity.id
_entity.type
_entity.pdbx_description
1 polymer ?
#
loop_
_entity_poly.entity_id
_entity_poly.type
_entity_poly.pdbx_seq_one_letter_code
_entity_poly.pdbx_strand_id
1 'polypeptide(L)'
;LLANNLNYASMYALINLTSTFLCLVLECSLGVDVQADVVLLVDGSYSIGVTNFAKVKAFLEVLVNTFDIGPNKVQMALVQYSRDPYTEFYLNTHQDVNAVVKAVRNFPYRGGSTNTGRAMTYVREKIFKANRGARSNVPRVTILITDGKSSDAFKEPATRLRSADVEIFAVGVKEAVRSELEAIANTPAETHVYTVEDFDAFQRISKELTQSICLRIDLLKLKVMNLVTSDVTDSSFVASWTAAPGNVRTYRVRWKALFSEEQGDETVPGGSTSTVLKGLSPETLYQVSVVASYGGRDSDPLTGQETTNGKEGEGLPGSSTERTMKVTWTPAPGKVTHYRLKYVPRAGGKEVVLKVPGSVSSTVLKRLQPVTTYSITVHPIYKHGEGKARQGVGTTRTDTSTFKPVLKTRPPQPTPLNLSSEHCRDTPGNGSRDRPGNGSSLVWTDPSDPSNTRLLF
;
A
#
# COMPACT_ATOMS: atom_id res chain seq x y z
N LEU A 1 26.08 -11.16 44.89
CA LEU A 1 27.10 -11.99 44.19
C LEU A 1 26.68 -12.45 42.79
N LEU A 2 25.79 -11.72 42.09
CA LEU A 2 25.61 -11.82 40.64
C LEU A 2 25.33 -10.42 40.07
N ALA A 3 26.32 -9.56 40.18
CA ALA A 3 26.41 -8.31 39.44
C ALA A 3 27.88 -8.19 39.08
N ASN A 4 28.23 -8.51 37.83
CA ASN A 4 29.47 -8.12 37.13
C ASN A 4 29.64 -9.05 35.92
N ASN A 5 28.95 -8.75 34.83
CA ASN A 5 29.36 -9.16 33.48
C ASN A 5 28.60 -8.35 32.41
N LEU A 6 28.63 -7.03 32.52
CA LEU A 6 28.35 -6.16 31.39
C LEU A 6 29.70 -5.67 30.86
N ASN A 7 30.06 -6.10 29.65
CA ASN A 7 31.30 -5.71 29.00
C ASN A 7 31.28 -4.19 28.71
N TYR A 8 32.45 -3.58 28.56
CA TYR A 8 32.59 -2.11 28.39
C TYR A 8 31.71 -1.55 27.26
N ALA A 9 31.52 -2.31 26.17
CA ALA A 9 30.62 -1.96 25.06
C ALA A 9 29.13 -1.94 25.45
N SER A 10 28.69 -2.85 26.32
CA SER A 10 27.31 -2.87 26.84
C SER A 10 27.06 -1.74 27.82
N MET A 11 28.07 -1.36 28.60
CA MET A 11 28.00 -0.18 29.48
C MET A 11 27.96 1.12 28.66
N TYR A 12 28.72 1.24 27.57
CA TYR A 12 28.63 2.36 26.63
C TYR A 12 27.30 2.40 25.87
N ALA A 13 26.73 1.25 25.49
CA ALA A 13 25.40 1.19 24.90
C ALA A 13 24.30 1.62 25.89
N LEU A 14 24.39 1.18 27.16
CA LEU A 14 23.50 1.62 28.23
C LEU A 14 23.70 3.09 28.62
N ILE A 15 24.93 3.61 28.62
CA ILE A 15 25.24 5.03 28.84
C ILE A 15 24.78 5.87 27.65
N ASN A 16 24.92 5.40 26.41
CA ASN A 16 24.40 6.11 25.24
C ASN A 16 22.88 6.04 25.15
N LEU A 17 22.24 4.91 25.47
CA LEU A 17 20.78 4.81 25.58
C LEU A 17 20.27 5.70 26.72
N THR A 18 20.88 5.66 27.90
CA THR A 18 20.47 6.53 29.01
C THR A 18 20.82 7.99 28.76
N SER A 19 21.90 8.32 28.04
CA SER A 19 22.27 9.69 27.68
C SER A 19 21.38 10.25 26.57
N THR A 20 21.02 9.48 25.54
CA THR A 20 20.00 9.90 24.55
C THR A 20 18.61 10.00 25.18
N PHE A 21 18.25 9.09 26.09
CA PHE A 21 16.98 9.14 26.83
C PHE A 21 16.95 10.29 27.83
N LEU A 22 18.06 10.58 28.52
CA LEU A 22 18.22 11.71 29.45
C LEU A 22 18.29 13.05 28.69
N CYS A 23 18.88 13.07 27.49
CA CYS A 23 18.87 14.21 26.58
C CYS A 23 17.44 14.48 26.04
N LEU A 24 16.67 13.42 25.73
CA LEU A 24 15.24 13.52 25.41
C LEU A 24 14.40 14.06 26.58
N VAL A 25 14.74 13.69 27.82
CA VAL A 25 14.05 14.12 29.04
C VAL A 25 14.28 15.61 29.34
N LEU A 26 15.40 16.20 28.89
CA LEU A 26 15.73 17.62 29.14
C LEU A 26 15.18 18.58 28.08
N GLU A 27 14.82 18.13 26.88
CA GLU A 27 14.43 19.02 25.76
C GLU A 27 12.97 19.50 25.80
N CYS A 28 12.01 18.81 26.44
CA CYS A 28 10.65 19.35 26.55
C CYS A 28 10.56 20.56 27.51
N SER A 29 11.59 20.80 28.32
CA SER A 29 11.71 21.98 29.21
C SER A 29 12.57 23.10 28.62
N LEU A 30 13.20 22.91 27.46
CA LEU A 30 14.18 23.86 26.91
C LEU A 30 13.72 24.42 25.56
N GLY A 31 12.64 25.22 25.59
CA GLY A 31 12.47 26.37 24.69
C GLY A 31 12.45 26.11 23.19
N VAL A 32 12.16 24.89 22.74
CA VAL A 32 11.86 24.64 21.31
C VAL A 32 10.39 25.05 21.09
N ASP A 33 10.14 25.85 20.05
CA ASP A 33 8.83 26.35 19.65
C ASP A 33 7.90 25.18 19.25
N VAL A 34 7.31 24.50 20.24
CA VAL A 34 6.40 23.37 20.03
C VAL A 34 5.04 23.93 19.62
N GLN A 35 4.73 23.79 18.33
CA GLN A 35 3.43 24.08 17.77
C GLN A 35 2.64 22.78 17.61
N ALA A 36 1.47 22.70 18.23
CA ALA A 36 0.54 21.58 18.08
C ALA A 36 -0.88 22.01 18.46
N ASP A 37 -1.88 21.34 17.88
CA ASP A 37 -3.27 21.48 18.28
C ASP A 37 -3.67 20.27 19.14
N VAL A 38 -3.95 20.51 20.42
CA VAL A 38 -4.24 19.46 21.40
C VAL A 38 -5.71 19.52 21.81
N VAL A 39 -6.40 18.38 21.74
CA VAL A 39 -7.78 18.24 22.20
C VAL A 39 -7.82 17.34 23.43
N LEU A 40 -8.28 17.89 24.56
CA LEU A 40 -8.61 17.14 25.76
C LEU A 40 -10.03 16.58 25.59
N LEU A 41 -10.15 15.27 25.38
CA LEU A 41 -11.42 14.56 25.21
C LEU A 41 -11.75 13.80 26.49
N VAL A 42 -12.61 14.38 27.31
CA VAL A 42 -12.78 14.00 28.71
C VAL A 42 -14.13 13.33 28.92
N ASP A 43 -14.13 12.10 29.39
CA ASP A 43 -15.35 11.44 29.84
C ASP A 43 -15.93 12.16 31.08
N GLY A 44 -17.21 12.51 31.00
CA GLY A 44 -18.00 13.11 32.07
C GLY A 44 -19.21 12.25 32.45
N SER A 45 -19.17 10.95 32.16
CA SER A 45 -20.23 9.97 32.41
C SER A 45 -20.50 9.72 33.90
N TYR A 46 -21.64 9.07 34.19
CA TYR A 46 -22.07 8.75 35.56
C TYR A 46 -21.15 7.76 36.31
N SER A 47 -20.39 6.92 35.61
CA SER A 47 -19.44 5.98 36.23
C SER A 47 -18.32 6.70 37.00
N ILE A 48 -17.88 7.85 36.48
CA ILE A 48 -16.82 8.65 37.10
C ILE A 48 -17.31 9.21 38.45
N GLY A 49 -18.48 9.86 38.43
CA GLY A 49 -19.04 10.56 39.58
C GLY A 49 -18.31 11.87 39.94
N VAL A 50 -19.02 12.77 40.62
CA VAL A 50 -18.57 14.15 40.89
C VAL A 50 -17.23 14.22 41.61
N THR A 51 -17.00 13.34 42.60
CA THR A 51 -15.75 13.34 43.38
C THR A 51 -14.53 12.97 42.54
N ASN A 52 -14.63 11.96 41.68
CA ASN A 52 -13.51 11.59 40.82
C ASN A 52 -13.34 12.58 39.67
N PHE A 53 -14.43 13.19 39.20
CA PHE A 53 -14.35 14.23 38.19
C PHE A 53 -13.53 15.45 38.66
N ALA A 54 -13.60 15.81 39.94
CA ALA A 54 -12.72 16.82 40.52
C ALA A 54 -11.22 16.44 40.39
N LYS A 55 -10.88 15.15 40.54
CA LYS A 55 -9.52 14.63 40.35
C LYS A 55 -9.10 14.64 38.88
N VAL A 56 -10.02 14.34 37.95
CA VAL A 56 -9.78 14.51 36.50
C VAL A 56 -9.43 15.96 36.18
N LYS A 57 -10.17 16.94 36.73
CA LYS A 57 -9.85 18.37 36.53
C LYS A 57 -8.47 18.75 37.07
N ALA A 58 -8.09 18.24 38.25
CA ALA A 58 -6.77 18.47 38.83
C ALA A 58 -5.65 17.87 37.97
N PHE A 59 -5.86 16.67 37.42
CA PHE A 59 -4.91 16.05 36.48
C PHE A 59 -4.76 16.85 35.18
N LEU A 60 -5.88 17.28 34.59
CA LEU A 60 -5.87 18.12 33.39
C LEU A 60 -5.14 19.45 33.64
N GLU A 61 -5.29 20.04 34.82
CA GLU A 61 -4.55 21.24 35.19
C GLU A 61 -3.04 21.00 35.22
N VAL A 62 -2.58 19.91 35.83
CA VAL A 62 -1.15 19.55 35.83
C VAL A 62 -0.64 19.39 34.40
N LEU A 63 -1.40 18.69 33.55
CA LEU A 63 -1.06 18.48 32.15
C LEU A 63 -1.02 19.79 31.35
N VAL A 64 -1.99 20.69 31.52
CA VAL A 64 -2.02 21.98 30.81
C VAL A 64 -0.82 22.85 31.18
N ASN A 65 -0.38 22.83 32.43
CA ASN A 65 0.78 23.61 32.89
C ASN A 65 2.13 23.14 32.34
N THR A 66 2.20 21.97 31.69
CA THR A 66 3.45 21.49 31.06
C THR A 66 3.67 22.04 29.65
N PHE A 67 2.63 22.58 29.01
CA PHE A 67 2.70 23.09 27.64
C PHE A 67 2.83 24.61 27.62
N ASP A 68 3.61 25.10 26.66
CA ASP A 68 3.66 26.52 26.33
C ASP A 68 2.48 26.89 25.40
N ILE A 69 1.44 27.47 25.99
CA ILE A 69 0.16 27.72 25.30
C ILE A 69 0.14 29.10 24.66
N GLY A 70 -0.23 29.15 23.38
CA GLY A 70 -0.44 30.40 22.67
C GLY A 70 -0.80 30.23 21.19
N PRO A 71 -1.17 31.32 20.50
CA PRO A 71 -1.62 31.28 19.10
C PRO A 71 -0.60 30.66 18.14
N ASN A 72 0.68 30.93 18.36
CA ASN A 72 1.80 30.41 17.57
C ASN A 72 2.54 29.26 18.26
N LYS A 73 1.95 28.66 19.31
CA LYS A 73 2.54 27.59 20.12
C LYS A 73 1.59 26.41 20.21
N VAL A 74 1.42 25.80 21.38
CA VAL A 74 0.35 24.81 21.60
C VAL A 74 -1.00 25.53 21.72
N GLN A 75 -1.98 25.10 20.95
CA GLN A 75 -3.38 25.49 21.10
C GLN A 75 -4.17 24.34 21.73
N MET A 76 -5.12 24.64 22.61
CA MET A 76 -5.89 23.60 23.32
C MET A 76 -7.39 23.79 23.19
N ALA A 77 -8.09 22.68 23.00
CA ALA A 77 -9.54 22.59 23.11
C ALA A 77 -9.91 21.56 24.17
N LEU A 78 -11.07 21.74 24.80
CA LEU A 78 -11.64 20.77 25.72
C LEU A 78 -13.04 20.38 25.28
N VAL A 79 -13.23 19.07 25.09
CA VAL A 79 -14.53 18.46 24.85
C VAL A 79 -14.81 17.50 25.97
N GLN A 80 -15.91 17.74 26.67
CA GLN A 80 -16.46 16.77 27.61
C GLN A 80 -17.46 15.89 26.85
N TYR A 81 -17.47 14.58 27.10
CA TYR A 81 -18.47 13.71 26.49
C TYR A 81 -19.14 12.80 27.53
N SER A 82 -20.39 12.48 27.26
CA SER A 82 -21.10 11.42 27.96
C SER A 82 -22.03 10.73 26.96
N ARG A 83 -23.35 10.92 27.06
CA ARG A 83 -24.30 10.56 26.01
C ARG A 83 -24.03 11.38 24.75
N ASP A 84 -23.79 12.67 24.94
CA ASP A 84 -23.52 13.63 23.87
C ASP A 84 -22.24 14.41 24.17
N PRO A 85 -21.41 14.68 23.15
CA PRO A 85 -20.23 15.52 23.29
C PRO A 85 -20.63 16.99 23.42
N TYR A 86 -19.93 17.71 24.29
CA TYR A 86 -20.08 19.13 24.54
C TYR A 86 -18.72 19.83 24.48
N THR A 87 -18.64 20.90 23.70
CA THR A 87 -17.41 21.71 23.62
C THR A 87 -17.38 22.69 24.78
N GLU A 88 -16.41 22.56 25.69
CA GLU A 88 -16.22 23.55 26.76
C GLU A 88 -15.44 24.77 26.25
N PHE A 89 -14.45 24.56 25.37
CA PHE A 89 -13.79 25.63 24.59
C PHE A 89 -13.08 25.08 23.33
N TYR A 90 -12.93 25.93 22.30
CA TYR A 90 -12.25 25.62 21.03
C TYR A 90 -10.76 26.00 21.07
N LEU A 91 -9.99 25.55 20.06
CA LEU A 91 -8.53 25.77 19.96
C LEU A 91 -8.15 27.25 19.96
N ASN A 92 -8.99 28.10 19.36
CA ASN A 92 -8.79 29.56 19.31
C ASN A 92 -9.48 30.35 20.43
N THR A 93 -10.03 29.68 21.45
CA THR A 93 -10.77 30.37 22.53
C THR A 93 -9.85 31.02 23.57
N HIS A 94 -8.75 30.35 23.92
CA HIS A 94 -7.79 30.81 24.92
C HIS A 94 -6.40 30.93 24.28
N GLN A 95 -5.66 31.96 24.66
CA GLN A 95 -4.38 32.31 24.04
C GLN A 95 -3.19 32.24 25.01
N ASP A 96 -3.43 31.82 26.24
CA ASP A 96 -2.42 31.69 27.28
C ASP A 96 -2.79 30.58 28.28
N VAL A 97 -1.77 30.09 28.99
CA VAL A 97 -1.92 28.98 29.94
C VAL A 97 -2.87 29.29 31.10
N ASN A 98 -2.90 30.53 31.60
CA ASN A 98 -3.73 30.89 32.74
C ASN A 98 -5.22 30.84 32.39
N ALA A 99 -5.58 31.28 31.17
CA ALA A 99 -6.94 31.19 30.67
C ALA A 99 -7.41 29.73 30.51
N VAL A 100 -6.56 28.86 29.96
CA VAL A 100 -6.89 27.42 29.82
C VAL A 100 -7.02 26.75 31.18
N VAL A 101 -6.08 26.98 32.11
CA VAL A 101 -6.16 26.45 33.48
C VAL A 101 -7.43 26.90 34.18
N LYS A 102 -7.81 28.18 34.03
CA LYS A 102 -9.08 28.70 34.58
C LYS A 102 -10.30 27.98 33.99
N ALA A 103 -10.32 27.71 32.68
CA ALA A 103 -11.40 26.97 32.05
C ALA A 103 -11.48 25.51 32.54
N VAL A 104 -10.33 24.84 32.63
CA VAL A 104 -10.21 23.45 33.13
C VAL A 104 -10.65 23.31 34.59
N ARG A 105 -10.36 24.29 35.46
CA ARG A 105 -10.82 24.25 36.86
C ARG A 105 -12.36 24.35 36.98
N ASN A 106 -13.00 25.07 36.07
CA ASN A 106 -14.39 25.54 36.22
C ASN A 106 -15.43 24.81 35.37
N PHE A 107 -15.05 23.97 34.38
CA PHE A 107 -16.06 23.30 33.56
C PHE A 107 -16.91 22.31 34.39
N PRO A 108 -18.24 22.24 34.12
CA PRO A 108 -19.18 21.50 34.95
C PRO A 108 -19.12 20.00 34.67
N TYR A 109 -19.48 19.18 35.65
CA TYR A 109 -19.74 17.77 35.44
C TYR A 109 -21.12 17.57 34.81
N ARG A 110 -21.21 16.83 33.70
CA ARG A 110 -22.47 16.69 32.93
C ARG A 110 -23.23 15.39 33.19
N GLY A 111 -22.55 14.30 33.53
CA GLY A 111 -23.18 12.99 33.69
C GLY A 111 -23.74 12.44 32.37
N GLY A 112 -24.10 11.15 32.37
CA GLY A 112 -24.67 10.47 31.20
C GLY A 112 -24.05 9.08 30.95
N SER A 113 -24.37 8.48 29.79
CA SER A 113 -23.70 7.26 29.31
C SER A 113 -22.29 7.57 28.78
N THR A 114 -21.57 6.59 28.23
CA THR A 114 -20.17 6.76 27.77
C THR A 114 -20.06 6.51 26.27
N ASN A 115 -20.48 7.46 25.43
CA ASN A 115 -20.47 7.31 23.96
C ASN A 115 -19.15 7.80 23.35
N THR A 116 -18.08 7.01 23.52
CA THR A 116 -16.72 7.34 23.10
C THR A 116 -16.57 7.42 21.57
N GLY A 117 -17.26 6.57 20.81
CA GLY A 117 -17.22 6.58 19.35
C GLY A 117 -17.79 7.87 18.76
N ARG A 118 -18.94 8.31 19.28
CA ARG A 118 -19.54 9.62 18.96
C ARG A 118 -18.62 10.77 19.31
N ALA A 119 -17.96 10.72 20.47
CA ALA A 119 -17.03 11.75 20.92
C ALA A 119 -15.84 11.93 19.98
N MET A 120 -15.20 10.83 19.54
CA MET A 120 -14.10 10.88 18.56
C MET A 120 -14.55 11.40 17.18
N THR A 121 -15.75 11.02 16.74
CA THR A 121 -16.34 11.56 15.51
C THR A 121 -16.53 13.07 15.61
N TYR A 122 -17.02 13.55 16.75
CA TYR A 122 -17.25 14.96 17.03
C TYR A 122 -15.94 15.77 17.01
N VAL A 123 -14.86 15.25 17.61
CA VAL A 123 -13.54 15.91 17.57
C VAL A 123 -13.09 16.16 16.12
N ARG A 124 -13.16 15.13 15.25
CA ARG A 124 -12.82 15.26 13.82
C ARG A 124 -13.70 16.28 13.10
N GLU A 125 -15.01 16.26 13.37
CA GLU A 125 -15.98 16.99 12.56
C GLU A 125 -16.33 18.38 13.07
N LYS A 126 -16.03 18.70 14.33
CA LYS A 126 -16.46 19.95 14.96
C LYS A 126 -15.33 20.71 15.66
N ILE A 127 -14.25 20.04 16.08
CA ILE A 127 -13.14 20.68 16.79
C ILE A 127 -11.98 20.96 15.86
N PHE A 128 -11.50 19.95 15.12
CA PHE A 128 -10.44 20.13 14.12
C PHE A 128 -10.96 20.80 12.85
N LYS A 129 -11.39 22.05 12.98
CA LYS A 129 -11.87 22.93 11.92
C LYS A 129 -11.12 24.25 11.95
N ALA A 130 -10.76 24.75 10.76
CA ALA A 130 -10.00 26.00 10.62
C ALA A 130 -10.70 27.18 11.30
N ASN A 131 -12.04 27.28 11.16
CA ASN A 131 -12.83 28.32 11.83
C ASN A 131 -12.96 28.15 13.36
N ARG A 132 -12.40 27.08 13.93
CA ARG A 132 -12.31 26.81 15.37
C ARG A 132 -10.87 26.80 15.88
N GLY A 133 -9.93 27.28 15.07
CA GLY A 133 -8.51 27.42 15.43
C GLY A 133 -7.60 26.33 14.89
N ALA A 134 -8.12 25.26 14.29
CA ALA A 134 -7.27 24.17 13.82
C ALA A 134 -6.32 24.61 12.70
N ARG A 135 -5.03 24.32 12.86
CA ARG A 135 -3.94 24.66 11.95
C ARG A 135 -3.57 23.44 11.11
N SER A 136 -3.38 23.65 9.81
CA SER A 136 -3.05 22.56 8.87
C SER A 136 -1.57 22.18 8.85
N ASN A 137 -0.71 23.02 9.42
CA ASN A 137 0.75 22.89 9.38
C ASN A 137 1.36 22.45 10.72
N VAL A 138 0.54 22.00 11.68
CA VAL A 138 0.99 21.55 13.00
C VAL A 138 0.43 20.14 13.30
N PRO A 139 1.12 19.34 14.13
CA PRO A 139 0.59 18.09 14.64
C PRO A 139 -0.74 18.29 15.38
N ARG A 140 -1.69 17.38 15.14
CA ARG A 140 -2.98 17.32 15.85
C ARG A 140 -2.98 16.14 16.81
N VAL A 141 -3.25 16.42 18.08
CA VAL A 141 -3.21 15.43 19.17
C VAL A 141 -4.57 15.39 19.88
N THR A 142 -5.04 14.21 20.21
CA THR A 142 -6.20 14.02 21.09
C THR A 142 -5.79 13.20 22.30
N ILE A 143 -6.06 13.71 23.49
CA ILE A 143 -5.83 13.01 24.76
C ILE A 143 -7.19 12.62 25.30
N LEU A 144 -7.51 11.33 25.18
CA LEU A 144 -8.77 10.75 25.62
C LEU A 144 -8.63 10.25 27.05
N ILE A 145 -9.55 10.63 27.93
CA ILE A 145 -9.61 10.18 29.32
C ILE A 145 -10.96 9.52 29.55
N THR A 146 -10.96 8.27 30.01
CA THR A 146 -12.18 7.46 30.26
C THR A 146 -11.99 6.55 31.47
N ASP A 147 -13.06 6.24 32.19
CA ASP A 147 -13.02 5.31 33.34
C ASP A 147 -13.70 3.96 33.06
N GLY A 148 -14.27 3.80 31.87
CA GLY A 148 -15.12 2.66 31.57
C GLY A 148 -15.23 2.34 30.09
N LYS A 149 -16.04 1.30 29.84
CA LYS A 149 -16.33 0.75 28.53
C LYS A 149 -17.19 1.70 27.71
N SER A 150 -16.89 1.82 26.42
CA SER A 150 -17.74 2.56 25.50
C SER A 150 -19.14 1.92 25.40
N SER A 151 -20.18 2.75 25.44
CA SER A 151 -21.59 2.38 25.23
C SER A 151 -21.98 2.30 23.74
N ASP A 152 -21.14 2.84 22.85
CA ASP A 152 -21.32 2.81 21.40
C ASP A 152 -20.11 2.21 20.68
N ALA A 153 -20.27 1.95 19.37
CA ALA A 153 -19.20 1.43 18.53
C ALA A 153 -18.10 2.48 18.33
N PHE A 154 -16.88 2.17 18.78
CA PHE A 154 -15.78 3.14 18.83
C PHE A 154 -14.62 2.82 17.87
N LYS A 155 -14.48 1.58 17.41
CA LYS A 155 -13.33 1.15 16.58
C LYS A 155 -13.24 1.87 15.23
N GLU A 156 -14.36 2.00 14.52
CA GLU A 156 -14.40 2.72 13.24
C GLU A 156 -14.19 4.24 13.45
N PRO A 157 -14.88 4.93 14.40
CA PRO A 157 -14.56 6.31 14.72
C PRO A 157 -13.09 6.57 15.08
N ALA A 158 -12.47 5.71 15.90
CA ALA A 158 -11.05 5.80 16.23
C ALA A 158 -10.17 5.67 14.97
N THR A 159 -10.44 4.66 14.14
CA THR A 159 -9.72 4.46 12.88
C THR A 159 -9.82 5.68 11.97
N ARG A 160 -11.00 6.28 11.84
CA ARG A 160 -11.19 7.49 11.02
C ARG A 160 -10.53 8.73 11.63
N LEU A 161 -10.46 8.84 12.96
CA LEU A 161 -9.76 9.94 13.62
C LEU A 161 -8.25 9.84 13.39
N ARG A 162 -7.65 8.65 13.56
CA ARG A 162 -6.24 8.38 13.23
C ARG A 162 -5.93 8.61 11.75
N SER A 163 -6.79 8.12 10.87
CA SER A 163 -6.64 8.29 9.42
C SER A 163 -6.78 9.75 8.98
N ALA A 164 -7.35 10.60 9.83
CA ALA A 164 -7.39 12.04 9.63
C ALA A 164 -6.13 12.73 10.18
N ASP A 165 -5.01 12.01 10.35
CA ASP A 165 -3.72 12.47 10.86
C ASP A 165 -3.82 13.12 12.25
N VAL A 166 -4.52 12.42 13.15
CA VAL A 166 -4.62 12.79 14.57
C VAL A 166 -3.93 11.72 15.40
N GLU A 167 -3.03 12.15 16.27
CA GLU A 167 -2.34 11.30 17.22
C GLU A 167 -3.16 11.17 18.50
N ILE A 168 -3.58 9.95 18.85
CA ILE A 168 -4.47 9.69 19.98
C ILE A 168 -3.69 9.03 21.12
N PHE A 169 -3.68 9.69 22.27
CA PHE A 169 -3.27 9.14 23.55
C PHE A 169 -4.52 8.78 24.35
N ALA A 170 -4.54 7.59 24.96
CA ALA A 170 -5.67 7.10 25.75
C ALA A 170 -5.26 6.85 27.19
N VAL A 171 -6.00 7.45 28.12
CA VAL A 171 -5.83 7.32 29.56
C VAL A 171 -7.08 6.66 30.14
N GLY A 172 -6.90 5.43 30.61
CA GLY A 172 -7.90 4.65 31.33
C GLY A 172 -7.73 4.75 32.83
N VAL A 173 -8.84 4.83 33.56
CA VAL A 173 -8.86 4.82 35.02
C VAL A 173 -9.78 3.70 35.52
N LYS A 174 -9.44 3.06 36.65
CA LYS A 174 -10.25 1.99 37.27
C LYS A 174 -10.62 0.86 36.30
N GLU A 175 -11.89 0.77 35.92
CA GLU A 175 -12.49 -0.31 35.13
C GLU A 175 -12.30 -0.10 33.61
N ALA A 176 -11.46 0.86 33.21
CA ALA A 176 -11.13 1.08 31.82
C ALA A 176 -10.46 -0.18 31.22
N VAL A 177 -11.05 -0.68 30.15
CA VAL A 177 -10.58 -1.90 29.48
C VAL A 177 -9.41 -1.56 28.58
N ARG A 178 -8.19 -1.98 28.96
CA ARG A 178 -6.96 -1.68 28.21
C ARG A 178 -7.04 -2.01 26.71
N SER A 179 -7.65 -3.15 26.35
CA SER A 179 -7.79 -3.53 24.94
C SER A 179 -8.72 -2.60 24.13
N GLU A 180 -9.66 -1.90 24.77
CA GLU A 180 -10.43 -0.84 24.11
C GLU A 180 -9.56 0.40 23.89
N LEU A 181 -8.76 0.78 24.88
CA LEU A 181 -7.82 1.91 24.77
C LEU A 181 -6.78 1.66 23.67
N GLU A 182 -6.23 0.45 23.57
CA GLU A 182 -5.30 0.05 22.51
C GLU A 182 -5.94 0.09 21.12
N ALA A 183 -7.24 -0.22 21.01
CA ALA A 183 -7.97 -0.08 19.75
C ALA A 183 -8.28 1.38 19.38
N ILE A 184 -8.26 2.29 20.36
CA ILE A 184 -8.51 3.73 20.21
C ILE A 184 -7.22 4.49 19.89
N ALA A 185 -6.19 4.27 20.68
CA ALA A 185 -4.92 4.99 20.62
C ALA A 185 -4.13 4.71 19.34
N ASN A 186 -3.12 5.53 19.09
CA ASN A 186 -2.11 5.25 18.07
C ASN A 186 -1.13 4.18 18.58
N THR A 187 -0.40 3.55 17.66
CA THR A 187 0.67 2.61 18.00
C THR A 187 2.00 3.34 18.17
N PRO A 188 2.90 2.88 19.05
CA PRO A 188 2.82 1.67 19.87
C PRO A 188 2.08 1.92 21.21
N ALA A 189 1.37 0.90 21.71
CA ALA A 189 0.51 1.02 22.89
C ALA A 189 1.27 1.44 24.15
N GLU A 190 2.53 1.04 24.28
CA GLU A 190 3.40 1.30 25.42
C GLU A 190 3.66 2.79 25.66
N THR A 191 3.47 3.63 24.63
CA THR A 191 3.67 5.09 24.69
C THR A 191 2.38 5.88 24.48
N HIS A 192 1.26 5.21 24.18
CA HIS A 192 -0.02 5.87 23.86
C HIS A 192 -1.18 5.41 24.76
N VAL A 193 -1.00 4.36 25.54
CA VAL A 193 -2.03 3.82 26.44
C VAL A 193 -1.52 3.82 27.87
N TYR A 194 -2.24 4.52 28.73
CA TYR A 194 -1.95 4.63 30.15
C TYR A 194 -3.15 4.12 30.93
N THR A 195 -2.91 3.29 31.93
CA THR A 195 -3.96 2.79 32.82
C THR A 195 -3.53 3.03 34.26
N VAL A 196 -4.41 3.63 35.05
CA VAL A 196 -4.20 3.83 36.48
C VAL A 196 -5.28 3.14 37.28
N GLU A 197 -4.89 2.59 38.44
CA GLU A 197 -5.77 1.84 39.34
C GLU A 197 -6.89 2.71 39.89
N ASP A 198 -6.59 3.99 40.15
CA ASP A 198 -7.54 4.98 40.62
C ASP A 198 -7.17 6.39 40.13
N PHE A 199 -8.03 7.35 40.48
CA PHE A 199 -7.86 8.75 40.11
C PHE A 199 -6.79 9.48 40.96
N ASP A 200 -6.33 8.92 42.07
CA ASP A 200 -5.25 9.51 42.89
C ASP A 200 -3.87 9.18 42.30
N ALA A 201 -3.77 8.07 41.56
CA ALA A 201 -2.57 7.62 40.87
C ALA A 201 -2.22 8.43 39.60
N PHE A 202 -3.01 9.44 39.20
CA PHE A 202 -2.72 10.28 38.04
C PHE A 202 -1.35 10.95 38.07
N GLN A 203 -0.86 11.30 39.27
CA GLN A 203 0.46 11.90 39.44
C GLN A 203 1.59 11.01 38.89
N ARG A 204 1.43 9.67 38.96
CA ARG A 204 2.44 8.70 38.50
C ARG A 204 2.62 8.75 36.99
N ILE A 205 1.51 8.83 36.25
CA ILE A 205 1.54 8.83 34.78
C ILE A 205 1.74 10.22 34.18
N SER A 206 1.51 11.30 34.94
CA SER A 206 1.55 12.67 34.40
C SER A 206 2.88 12.99 33.72
N LYS A 207 4.00 12.58 34.34
CA LYS A 207 5.34 12.80 33.79
C LYS A 207 5.58 11.97 32.53
N GLU A 208 5.26 10.68 32.57
CA GLU A 208 5.45 9.76 31.45
C GLU A 208 4.57 10.13 30.25
N LEU A 209 3.29 10.41 30.48
CA LEU A 209 2.36 10.87 29.46
C LEU A 209 2.82 12.17 28.81
N THR A 210 3.21 13.16 29.63
CA THR A 210 3.71 14.44 29.09
C THR A 210 4.93 14.21 28.21
N GLN A 211 5.90 13.40 28.67
CA GLN A 211 7.09 13.08 27.90
C GLN A 211 6.72 12.39 26.57
N SER A 212 5.87 11.37 26.60
CA SER A 212 5.46 10.69 25.37
C SER A 212 4.73 11.61 24.40
N ILE A 213 3.88 12.52 24.89
CA ILE A 213 3.22 13.53 24.05
C ILE A 213 4.27 14.48 23.43
N CYS A 214 5.18 15.04 24.22
CA CYS A 214 6.21 15.96 23.72
C CYS A 214 7.04 15.31 22.61
N LEU A 215 7.58 14.12 22.88
CA LEU A 215 8.42 13.38 21.96
C LEU A 215 7.68 13.05 20.67
N ARG A 216 6.41 12.66 20.80
CA ARG A 216 5.59 12.33 19.63
C ARG A 216 5.29 13.56 18.80
N ILE A 217 4.96 14.70 19.40
CA ILE A 217 4.75 15.97 18.68
C ILE A 217 6.02 16.35 17.90
N ASP A 218 7.21 16.22 18.50
CA ASP A 218 8.46 16.53 17.81
C ASP A 218 8.77 15.56 16.66
N LEU A 219 8.45 14.26 16.81
CA LEU A 219 8.56 13.30 15.71
C LEU A 219 7.58 13.60 14.57
N LEU A 220 6.36 14.03 14.89
CA LEU A 220 5.34 14.36 13.88
C LEU A 220 5.74 15.57 13.01
N LYS A 221 6.60 16.47 13.51
CA LYS A 221 7.16 17.58 12.72
C LYS A 221 8.13 17.12 11.62
N LEU A 222 8.75 15.95 11.78
CA LEU A 222 9.75 15.41 10.85
C LEU A 222 9.14 14.56 9.72
N LYS A 223 7.81 14.38 9.75
CA LYS A 223 7.08 13.46 8.88
C LYS A 223 7.22 13.81 7.40
N VAL A 224 7.53 12.80 6.58
CA VAL A 224 7.50 12.90 5.11
C VAL A 224 6.05 12.82 4.64
N MET A 225 5.68 13.60 3.62
CA MET A 225 4.30 13.67 3.13
C MET A 225 4.19 13.42 1.62
N ASN A 226 3.00 13.03 1.16
CA ASN A 226 2.60 12.93 -0.25
C ASN A 226 3.46 11.99 -1.12
N LEU A 227 3.49 10.69 -0.80
CA LEU A 227 4.15 9.70 -1.65
C LEU A 227 3.28 9.42 -2.88
N VAL A 228 3.85 9.61 -4.05
CA VAL A 228 3.21 9.38 -5.35
C VAL A 228 4.12 8.54 -6.23
N THR A 229 3.54 7.56 -6.90
CA THR A 229 4.22 6.69 -7.87
C THR A 229 3.87 7.05 -9.31
N SER A 230 4.82 6.87 -10.22
CA SER A 230 4.68 7.20 -11.65
C SER A 230 5.64 6.36 -12.50
N ASP A 231 5.56 6.49 -13.83
CA ASP A 231 6.42 5.81 -14.82
C ASP A 231 6.59 4.30 -14.56
N VAL A 232 5.46 3.64 -14.29
CA VAL A 232 5.44 2.22 -13.95
C VAL A 232 5.73 1.37 -15.19
N THR A 233 6.75 0.51 -15.10
CA THR A 233 7.13 -0.51 -16.08
C THR A 233 6.96 -1.91 -15.49
N ASP A 234 7.35 -2.97 -16.21
CA ASP A 234 7.33 -4.34 -15.69
C ASP A 234 8.42 -4.62 -14.65
N SER A 235 9.43 -3.75 -14.53
CA SER A 235 10.56 -3.97 -13.61
C SER A 235 11.01 -2.73 -12.85
N SER A 236 10.26 -1.63 -12.96
CA SER A 236 10.56 -0.37 -12.27
C SER A 236 9.34 0.53 -12.10
N PHE A 237 9.43 1.48 -11.17
CA PHE A 237 8.58 2.68 -11.14
C PHE A 237 9.30 3.81 -10.38
N VAL A 238 8.86 5.04 -10.59
CA VAL A 238 9.36 6.22 -9.88
C VAL A 238 8.54 6.41 -8.60
N ALA A 239 9.20 6.56 -7.46
CA ALA A 239 8.60 7.02 -6.22
C ALA A 239 9.00 8.47 -5.96
N SER A 240 8.04 9.34 -5.65
CA SER A 240 8.24 10.76 -5.39
C SER A 240 7.49 11.21 -4.15
N TRP A 241 8.03 12.17 -3.39
CA TRP A 241 7.44 12.67 -2.14
C TRP A 241 7.63 14.18 -1.98
N THR A 242 6.91 14.78 -1.03
CA THR A 242 7.18 16.16 -0.61
C THR A 242 8.39 16.20 0.33
N ALA A 243 9.31 17.14 0.11
CA ALA A 243 10.47 17.34 0.97
C ALA A 243 10.04 17.50 2.44
N ALA A 244 10.63 16.70 3.33
CA ALA A 244 10.36 16.81 4.75
C ALA A 244 10.96 18.10 5.33
N PRO A 245 10.35 18.67 6.39
CA PRO A 245 10.83 19.91 6.99
C PRO A 245 12.24 19.77 7.60
N GLY A 246 13.00 20.88 7.57
CA GLY A 246 14.32 20.93 8.22
C GLY A 246 15.47 20.39 7.35
N ASN A 247 16.61 20.12 7.99
CA ASN A 247 17.85 19.75 7.30
C ASN A 247 17.98 18.22 7.16
N VAL A 248 17.23 17.65 6.21
CA VAL A 248 17.28 16.21 5.90
C VAL A 248 18.67 15.84 5.37
N ARG A 249 19.30 14.81 5.93
CA ARG A 249 20.61 14.32 5.47
C ARG A 249 20.45 13.34 4.31
N THR A 250 19.57 12.36 4.49
CA THR A 250 19.25 11.35 3.48
C THR A 250 17.78 10.94 3.59
N TYR A 251 17.22 10.41 2.51
CA TYR A 251 15.99 9.63 2.56
C TYR A 251 16.33 8.16 2.36
N ARG A 252 15.74 7.29 3.18
CA ARG A 252 15.81 5.84 3.00
C ARG A 252 14.48 5.34 2.45
N VAL A 253 14.51 4.84 1.23
CA VAL A 253 13.36 4.25 0.53
C VAL A 253 13.47 2.74 0.66
N ARG A 254 12.40 2.06 1.09
CA ARG A 254 12.34 0.59 1.14
C ARG A 254 11.11 0.12 0.37
N TRP A 255 11.21 -1.03 -0.27
CA TRP A 255 10.07 -1.68 -0.90
C TRP A 255 10.04 -3.15 -0.54
N LYS A 256 8.83 -3.68 -0.40
CA LYS A 256 8.58 -5.09 -0.12
C LYS A 256 7.42 -5.58 -0.97
N ALA A 257 7.61 -6.67 -1.70
CA ALA A 257 6.54 -7.38 -2.38
C ALA A 257 5.57 -7.95 -1.32
N LEU A 258 4.27 -7.72 -1.47
CA LEU A 258 3.30 -8.13 -0.45
C LEU A 258 3.03 -9.64 -0.41
N PHE A 259 3.43 -10.38 -1.46
CA PHE A 259 3.12 -11.80 -1.63
C PHE A 259 4.36 -12.67 -1.89
N SER A 260 5.56 -12.12 -1.75
CA SER A 260 6.83 -12.85 -1.83
C SER A 260 7.83 -12.30 -0.80
N GLU A 261 8.99 -12.95 -0.67
CA GLU A 261 10.09 -12.48 0.18
C GLU A 261 10.96 -11.42 -0.52
N GLU A 262 10.57 -10.97 -1.71
CA GLU A 262 11.31 -9.95 -2.44
C GLU A 262 11.17 -8.59 -1.75
N GLN A 263 12.31 -7.97 -1.47
CA GLN A 263 12.39 -6.65 -0.87
C GLN A 263 13.70 -5.98 -1.27
N GLY A 264 13.74 -4.65 -1.15
CA GLY A 264 14.94 -3.88 -1.36
C GLY A 264 14.91 -2.55 -0.62
N ASP A 265 16.06 -1.90 -0.58
CA ASP A 265 16.21 -0.57 -0.03
C ASP A 265 17.19 0.27 -0.85
N GLU A 266 16.98 1.58 -0.81
CA GLU A 266 17.82 2.57 -1.44
C GLU A 266 17.94 3.78 -0.52
N THR A 267 19.12 4.41 -0.50
CA THR A 267 19.34 5.67 0.22
C THR A 267 19.67 6.76 -0.78
N VAL A 268 18.91 7.85 -0.75
CA VAL A 268 19.12 9.02 -1.60
C VAL A 268 19.52 10.24 -0.79
N PRO A 269 20.24 11.21 -1.39
CA PRO A 269 20.59 12.47 -0.73
C PRO A 269 19.36 13.24 -0.24
N GLY A 270 19.50 14.02 0.84
CA GLY A 270 18.40 14.82 1.41
C GLY A 270 17.86 15.92 0.49
N GLY A 271 18.61 16.31 -0.55
CA GLY A 271 18.13 17.22 -1.60
C GLY A 271 17.25 16.55 -2.66
N SER A 272 17.17 15.22 -2.67
CA SER A 272 16.34 14.46 -3.62
C SER A 272 14.96 14.17 -3.03
N THR A 273 13.92 14.36 -3.83
CA THR A 273 12.53 14.06 -3.47
C THR A 273 11.90 12.96 -4.32
N SER A 274 12.73 12.23 -5.07
CA SER A 274 12.31 11.12 -5.90
C SER A 274 13.44 10.12 -6.12
N THR A 275 13.08 8.86 -6.36
CA THR A 275 14.00 7.83 -6.84
C THR A 275 13.30 6.82 -7.75
N VAL A 276 14.07 6.09 -8.56
CA VAL A 276 13.57 5.04 -9.45
C VAL A 276 13.85 3.69 -8.82
N LEU A 277 12.80 2.98 -8.42
CA LEU A 277 12.90 1.62 -7.91
C LEU A 277 13.05 0.70 -9.12
N LYS A 278 14.12 -0.11 -9.17
CA LYS A 278 14.47 -0.97 -10.31
C LYS A 278 14.65 -2.42 -9.86
N GLY A 279 14.68 -3.33 -10.84
CA GLY A 279 14.89 -4.76 -10.57
C GLY A 279 13.69 -5.42 -9.91
N LEU A 280 12.50 -4.84 -10.12
CA LEU A 280 11.25 -5.35 -9.59
C LEU A 280 10.74 -6.50 -10.45
N SER A 281 9.98 -7.40 -9.83
CA SER A 281 9.24 -8.44 -10.52
C SER A 281 8.01 -7.84 -11.22
N PRO A 282 7.70 -8.27 -12.46
CA PRO A 282 6.48 -7.90 -13.16
C PRO A 282 5.23 -8.34 -12.41
N GLU A 283 4.14 -7.60 -12.61
CA GLU A 283 2.84 -7.82 -11.96
C GLU A 283 2.98 -8.12 -10.46
N THR A 284 3.78 -7.35 -9.75
CA THR A 284 4.01 -7.56 -8.33
C THR A 284 3.60 -6.31 -7.59
N LEU A 285 2.73 -6.49 -6.58
CA LEU A 285 2.28 -5.42 -5.70
C LEU A 285 3.33 -5.18 -4.62
N TYR A 286 3.92 -3.99 -4.65
CA TYR A 286 4.90 -3.53 -3.67
C TYR A 286 4.26 -2.57 -2.69
N GLN A 287 4.63 -2.71 -1.43
CA GLN A 287 4.53 -1.63 -0.46
C GLN A 287 5.86 -0.89 -0.44
N VAL A 288 5.80 0.44 -0.62
CA VAL A 288 6.94 1.35 -0.58
C VAL A 288 6.87 2.14 0.72
N SER A 289 8.01 2.37 1.36
CA SER A 289 8.15 3.26 2.50
C SER A 289 9.31 4.25 2.29
N VAL A 290 9.10 5.50 2.68
CA VAL A 290 10.11 6.55 2.66
C VAL A 290 10.30 7.09 4.08
N VAL A 291 11.54 7.13 4.54
CA VAL A 291 11.94 7.66 5.85
C VAL A 291 12.96 8.76 5.64
N ALA A 292 12.74 9.94 6.23
CA ALA A 292 13.75 11.00 6.28
C ALA A 292 14.70 10.75 7.45
N SER A 293 16.01 10.86 7.22
CA SER A 293 17.04 10.72 8.25
C SER A 293 17.80 12.03 8.45
N TYR A 294 17.97 12.43 9.71
CA TYR A 294 18.57 13.71 10.11
C TYR A 294 19.95 13.54 10.77
N GLY A 295 20.55 12.34 10.72
CA GLY A 295 21.88 12.04 11.28
C GLY A 295 21.89 11.58 12.75
N GLY A 296 20.72 11.54 13.39
CA GLY A 296 20.53 11.01 14.75
C GLY A 296 19.07 10.71 15.12
N ARG A 297 18.12 11.15 14.28
CA ARG A 297 16.68 10.84 14.38
C ARG A 297 16.16 10.55 12.99
N ASP A 298 15.21 9.63 12.90
CA ASP A 298 14.50 9.26 11.68
C ASP A 298 13.02 9.65 11.82
N SER A 299 12.37 10.01 10.71
CA SER A 299 10.93 10.25 10.68
C SER A 299 10.13 8.95 10.77
N ASP A 300 8.83 9.07 11.05
CA ASP A 300 7.91 7.97 10.74
C ASP A 300 7.97 7.63 9.24
N PRO A 301 7.79 6.35 8.87
CA PRO A 301 7.75 5.94 7.48
C PRO A 301 6.47 6.44 6.79
N LEU A 302 6.63 7.15 5.69
CA LEU A 302 5.55 7.42 4.76
C LEU A 302 5.38 6.20 3.85
N THR A 303 4.22 5.55 3.89
CA THR A 303 3.95 4.33 3.13
C THR A 303 2.98 4.55 1.96
N GLY A 304 3.18 3.79 0.89
CA GLY A 304 2.34 3.75 -0.30
C GLY A 304 2.41 2.38 -0.95
N GLN A 305 1.59 2.15 -1.98
CA GLN A 305 1.59 0.88 -2.70
C GLN A 305 1.55 1.14 -4.21
N GLU A 306 2.20 0.26 -4.97
CA GLU A 306 2.17 0.28 -6.43
C GLU A 306 2.32 -1.14 -7.00
N THR A 307 1.71 -1.40 -8.14
CA THR A 307 1.83 -2.68 -8.86
C THR A 307 2.58 -2.47 -10.17
N THR A 308 3.69 -3.18 -10.36
CA THR A 308 4.44 -3.19 -11.63
C THR A 308 3.59 -3.70 -12.79
N ASN A 309 3.95 -3.32 -14.02
CA ASN A 309 3.29 -3.79 -15.22
C ASN A 309 3.60 -5.27 -15.50
N GLY A 310 2.85 -5.88 -16.41
CA GLY A 310 3.25 -7.15 -17.01
C GLY A 310 4.31 -6.93 -18.09
N LYS A 311 5.18 -7.92 -18.31
CA LYS A 311 6.15 -7.91 -19.41
C LYS A 311 5.42 -7.75 -20.75
N GLU A 312 5.85 -6.77 -21.52
CA GLU A 312 5.37 -6.57 -22.88
C GLU A 312 5.81 -7.78 -23.74
N GLY A 313 4.85 -8.47 -24.37
CA GLY A 313 5.14 -9.59 -25.28
C GLY A 313 4.99 -11.02 -24.73
N GLU A 314 4.71 -11.23 -23.44
CA GLU A 314 4.41 -12.58 -22.92
C GLU A 314 2.92 -12.97 -23.12
N GLY A 315 2.57 -13.21 -24.40
CA GLY A 315 1.71 -14.31 -24.86
C GLY A 315 0.19 -14.13 -24.97
N LEU A 316 -0.30 -14.01 -26.21
CA LEU A 316 -1.65 -14.34 -26.75
C LEU A 316 -1.46 -14.49 -28.29
N PRO A 317 -1.98 -15.48 -29.06
CA PRO A 317 -2.67 -16.76 -28.78
C PRO A 317 -1.78 -18.02 -29.04
N GLY A 318 -2.24 -19.21 -28.61
CA GLY A 318 -1.47 -20.48 -28.66
C GLY A 318 -1.87 -21.50 -29.73
N SER A 319 -3.01 -21.30 -30.43
CA SER A 319 -3.40 -21.96 -31.69
C SER A 319 -4.75 -21.42 -32.17
N SER A 320 -4.95 -21.27 -33.48
CA SER A 320 -6.22 -20.80 -34.07
C SER A 320 -6.74 -21.74 -35.17
N THR A 321 -8.06 -21.86 -35.27
CA THR A 321 -8.78 -22.51 -36.38
C THR A 321 -9.60 -21.46 -37.13
N GLU A 322 -10.50 -21.91 -38.00
CA GLU A 322 -11.44 -21.06 -38.73
C GLU A 322 -12.46 -20.37 -37.81
N ARG A 323 -12.87 -21.01 -36.70
CA ARG A 323 -13.94 -20.51 -35.82
C ARG A 323 -13.60 -20.51 -34.34
N THR A 324 -12.39 -20.94 -33.98
CA THR A 324 -11.94 -21.00 -32.58
C THR A 324 -10.52 -20.48 -32.43
N MET A 325 -10.20 -20.01 -31.23
CA MET A 325 -8.86 -19.56 -30.87
C MET A 325 -8.57 -19.93 -29.43
N LYS A 326 -7.46 -20.66 -29.20
CA LYS A 326 -6.96 -20.92 -27.85
C LYS A 326 -6.15 -19.72 -27.39
N VAL A 327 -6.62 -19.12 -26.31
CA VAL A 327 -6.02 -17.99 -25.62
C VAL A 327 -5.40 -18.51 -24.34
N THR A 328 -4.10 -18.31 -24.18
CA THR A 328 -3.33 -18.67 -22.99
C THR A 328 -2.65 -17.40 -22.49
N TRP A 329 -2.62 -17.20 -21.18
CA TRP A 329 -1.93 -16.10 -20.52
C TRP A 329 -1.15 -16.63 -19.31
N THR A 330 -0.19 -15.84 -18.83
CA THR A 330 0.46 -16.10 -17.55
C THR A 330 -0.53 -15.78 -16.41
N PRO A 331 -0.70 -16.65 -15.40
CA PRO A 331 -1.55 -16.37 -14.25
C PRO A 331 -1.17 -15.05 -13.57
N ALA A 332 -2.16 -14.21 -13.27
CA ALA A 332 -1.96 -12.98 -12.52
C ALA A 332 -1.61 -13.29 -11.05
N PRO A 333 -0.82 -12.43 -10.38
CA PRO A 333 -0.39 -12.61 -8.98
C PRO A 333 -1.57 -12.72 -8.01
N GLY A 334 -1.36 -13.43 -6.90
CA GLY A 334 -2.30 -13.52 -5.80
C GLY A 334 -3.56 -14.34 -6.09
N LYS A 335 -4.52 -14.30 -5.16
CA LYS A 335 -5.77 -15.10 -5.27
C LYS A 335 -6.78 -14.41 -6.19
N VAL A 336 -6.66 -14.67 -7.49
CA VAL A 336 -7.64 -14.24 -8.49
C VAL A 336 -8.98 -14.95 -8.28
N THR A 337 -10.08 -14.20 -8.22
CA THR A 337 -11.43 -14.78 -8.11
C THR A 337 -11.90 -15.34 -9.45
N HIS A 338 -11.71 -14.58 -10.52
CA HIS A 338 -11.97 -14.95 -11.90
C HIS A 338 -11.25 -13.97 -12.84
N TYR A 339 -11.05 -14.36 -14.09
CA TYR A 339 -10.66 -13.43 -15.15
C TYR A 339 -11.89 -12.98 -15.93
N ARG A 340 -11.90 -11.71 -16.34
CA ARG A 340 -12.84 -11.15 -17.31
C ARG A 340 -12.10 -10.97 -18.63
N LEU A 341 -12.39 -11.85 -19.59
CA LEU A 341 -11.83 -11.79 -20.93
C LEU A 341 -12.79 -11.07 -21.86
N LYS A 342 -12.31 -10.09 -22.61
CA LYS A 342 -13.03 -9.37 -23.66
C LYS A 342 -12.38 -9.64 -25.00
N TYR A 343 -13.18 -9.76 -26.05
CA TYR A 343 -12.65 -9.80 -27.41
C TYR A 343 -13.59 -9.13 -28.42
N VAL A 344 -12.99 -8.43 -29.40
CA VAL A 344 -13.70 -7.66 -30.42
C VAL A 344 -12.97 -7.74 -31.77
N PRO A 345 -13.68 -7.90 -32.91
CA PRO A 345 -13.06 -7.79 -34.23
C PRO A 345 -12.41 -6.40 -34.42
N ARG A 346 -11.17 -6.35 -34.93
CA ARG A 346 -10.46 -5.08 -35.17
C ARG A 346 -11.13 -4.21 -36.23
N ALA A 347 -11.83 -4.81 -37.19
CA ALA A 347 -12.58 -4.10 -38.21
C ALA A 347 -13.88 -3.45 -37.68
N GLY A 348 -14.15 -3.57 -36.38
CA GLY A 348 -15.40 -3.13 -35.75
C GLY A 348 -16.42 -4.26 -35.66
N GLY A 349 -17.16 -4.32 -34.56
CA GLY A 349 -18.13 -5.38 -34.30
C GLY A 349 -18.55 -5.44 -32.83
N LYS A 350 -19.33 -6.46 -32.48
CA LYS A 350 -19.82 -6.65 -31.10
C LYS A 350 -18.70 -7.15 -30.18
N GLU A 351 -18.46 -6.45 -29.07
CA GLU A 351 -17.61 -6.94 -27.98
C GLU A 351 -18.27 -8.14 -27.30
N VAL A 352 -17.49 -9.19 -27.07
CA VAL A 352 -17.91 -10.36 -26.30
C VAL A 352 -17.09 -10.46 -25.03
N VAL A 353 -17.77 -10.67 -23.90
CA VAL A 353 -17.15 -10.79 -22.58
C VAL A 353 -17.36 -12.21 -22.04
N LEU A 354 -16.30 -12.82 -21.53
CA LEU A 354 -16.27 -14.14 -20.92
C LEU A 354 -15.75 -14.04 -19.48
N LYS A 355 -16.40 -14.77 -18.58
CA LYS A 355 -15.90 -15.01 -17.23
C LYS A 355 -15.16 -16.34 -17.21
N VAL A 356 -13.88 -16.31 -16.86
CA VAL A 356 -13.01 -17.49 -16.78
C VAL A 356 -12.63 -17.73 -15.32
N PRO A 357 -12.67 -18.98 -14.81
CA PRO A 357 -12.26 -19.26 -13.44
C PRO A 357 -10.84 -18.78 -13.13
N GLY A 358 -10.60 -18.26 -11.92
CA GLY A 358 -9.28 -17.74 -11.52
C GLY A 358 -8.19 -18.81 -11.42
N SER A 359 -8.58 -20.08 -11.31
CA SER A 359 -7.68 -21.23 -11.23
C SER A 359 -7.07 -21.66 -12.58
N VAL A 360 -7.53 -21.09 -13.69
CA VAL A 360 -7.03 -21.43 -15.03
C VAL A 360 -6.49 -20.20 -15.73
N SER A 361 -5.48 -20.40 -16.57
CA SER A 361 -4.84 -19.34 -17.35
C SER A 361 -4.94 -19.58 -18.87
N SER A 362 -5.97 -20.32 -19.29
CA SER A 362 -6.31 -20.48 -20.70
C SER A 362 -7.81 -20.65 -20.90
N THR A 363 -8.28 -20.26 -22.09
CA THR A 363 -9.64 -20.53 -22.55
C THR A 363 -9.70 -20.65 -24.07
N VAL A 364 -10.79 -21.19 -24.59
CA VAL A 364 -11.04 -21.30 -26.04
C VAL A 364 -12.16 -20.36 -26.42
N LEU A 365 -11.83 -19.36 -27.23
CA LEU A 365 -12.82 -18.51 -27.88
C LEU A 365 -13.53 -19.33 -28.97
N LYS A 366 -14.85 -19.24 -29.03
CA LYS A 366 -15.70 -20.01 -29.94
C LYS A 366 -16.56 -19.07 -30.79
N ARG A 367 -17.03 -19.56 -31.94
CA ARG A 367 -17.90 -18.83 -32.88
C ARG A 367 -17.24 -17.55 -33.39
N LEU A 368 -15.94 -17.63 -33.67
CA LEU A 368 -15.22 -16.56 -34.36
C LEU A 368 -15.50 -16.62 -35.87
N GLN A 369 -15.35 -15.48 -36.54
CA GLN A 369 -15.43 -15.36 -37.99
C GLN A 369 -14.09 -15.81 -38.59
N PRO A 370 -14.07 -16.56 -39.70
CA PRO A 370 -12.85 -16.89 -40.42
C PRO A 370 -12.11 -15.63 -40.90
N VAL A 371 -10.79 -15.72 -41.05
CA VAL A 371 -9.93 -14.63 -41.56
C VAL A 371 -10.18 -13.28 -40.87
N THR A 372 -10.44 -13.31 -39.57
CA THR A 372 -10.80 -12.13 -38.79
C THR A 372 -9.83 -11.94 -37.65
N THR A 373 -9.26 -10.73 -37.55
CA THR A 373 -8.37 -10.34 -36.47
C THR A 373 -9.16 -9.80 -35.29
N TYR A 374 -8.93 -10.36 -34.11
CA TYR A 374 -9.56 -9.98 -32.85
C TYR A 374 -8.56 -9.32 -31.92
N SER A 375 -8.95 -8.18 -31.32
CA SER A 375 -8.29 -7.63 -30.14
C SER A 375 -8.86 -8.33 -28.91
N ILE A 376 -7.98 -8.84 -28.05
CA ILE A 376 -8.31 -9.63 -26.87
C ILE A 376 -7.76 -8.92 -25.64
N THR A 377 -8.54 -8.84 -24.58
CA THR A 377 -8.16 -8.21 -23.30
C THR A 377 -8.55 -9.10 -22.14
N VAL A 378 -7.64 -9.40 -21.22
CA VAL A 378 -7.89 -10.26 -20.04
C VAL A 378 -7.64 -9.45 -18.77
N HIS A 379 -8.66 -9.30 -17.94
CA HIS A 379 -8.55 -8.62 -16.65
C HIS A 379 -8.63 -9.65 -15.50
N PRO A 380 -7.66 -9.69 -14.57
CA PRO A 380 -7.83 -10.43 -13.33
C PRO A 380 -8.80 -9.68 -12.41
N ILE A 381 -9.76 -10.39 -11.82
CA ILE A 381 -10.71 -9.84 -10.85
C ILE A 381 -10.40 -10.40 -9.46
N TYR A 382 -10.13 -9.50 -8.53
CA TYR A 382 -9.84 -9.79 -7.12
C TYR A 382 -11.05 -9.46 -6.23
N LYS A 383 -10.99 -9.84 -4.95
CA LYS A 383 -12.02 -9.49 -3.96
C LYS A 383 -12.21 -7.97 -3.82
N HIS A 384 -11.13 -7.20 -4.01
CA HIS A 384 -11.09 -5.75 -3.77
C HIS A 384 -11.12 -4.91 -5.05
N GLY A 385 -11.19 -5.51 -6.23
CA GLY A 385 -11.23 -4.76 -7.48
C GLY A 385 -10.67 -5.49 -8.68
N GLU A 386 -10.62 -4.77 -9.79
CA GLU A 386 -10.07 -5.21 -11.06
C GLU A 386 -8.57 -4.90 -11.14
N GLY A 387 -7.75 -5.89 -11.50
CA GLY A 387 -6.33 -5.69 -11.75
C GLY A 387 -6.02 -5.28 -13.19
N LYS A 388 -4.74 -5.02 -13.45
CA LYS A 388 -4.27 -4.54 -14.76
C LYS A 388 -4.56 -5.55 -15.88
N ALA A 389 -5.01 -5.02 -17.01
CA ALA A 389 -5.41 -5.82 -18.16
C ALA A 389 -4.21 -6.31 -18.97
N ARG A 390 -4.25 -7.55 -19.44
CA ARG A 390 -3.37 -8.08 -20.49
C ARG A 390 -4.05 -7.92 -21.85
N GLN A 391 -3.32 -7.49 -22.87
CA GLN A 391 -3.87 -7.30 -24.22
C GLN A 391 -3.09 -8.10 -25.26
N GLY A 392 -3.77 -8.53 -26.31
CA GLY A 392 -3.14 -9.24 -27.41
C GLY A 392 -4.04 -9.32 -28.63
N VAL A 393 -3.51 -9.88 -29.70
CA VAL A 393 -4.18 -9.94 -31.01
C VAL A 393 -4.09 -11.35 -31.56
N GLY A 394 -5.17 -11.85 -32.11
CA GLY A 394 -5.17 -13.14 -32.82
C GLY A 394 -6.00 -13.10 -34.09
N THR A 395 -5.58 -13.87 -35.10
CA THR A 395 -6.29 -14.00 -36.38
C THR A 395 -6.74 -15.45 -36.58
N THR A 396 -7.99 -15.64 -36.98
CA THR A 396 -8.57 -16.95 -37.36
C THR A 396 -8.13 -17.36 -38.77
N ARG A 397 -8.14 -18.68 -39.05
CA ARG A 397 -7.72 -19.25 -40.34
C ARG A 397 -8.83 -19.18 -41.41
N THR A 398 -8.46 -19.42 -42.66
CA THR A 398 -9.36 -19.50 -43.83
C THR A 398 -10.25 -20.74 -43.78
N ASP A 399 -11.54 -20.57 -44.12
CA ASP A 399 -12.51 -21.68 -44.18
C ASP A 399 -12.20 -22.64 -45.34
N THR A 400 -11.87 -23.89 -45.02
CA THR A 400 -11.53 -24.93 -46.01
C THR A 400 -12.76 -25.68 -46.54
N SER A 401 -13.96 -25.40 -46.02
CA SER A 401 -15.20 -26.07 -46.43
C SER A 401 -15.73 -25.64 -47.82
N THR A 402 -15.14 -24.64 -48.46
CA THR A 402 -15.51 -24.18 -49.81
C THR A 402 -14.82 -24.91 -50.96
N PHE A 403 -13.85 -25.79 -50.69
CA PHE A 403 -13.26 -26.63 -51.73
C PHE A 403 -13.98 -28.00 -51.81
N LYS A 404 -14.96 -28.13 -52.71
CA LYS A 404 -15.42 -29.45 -53.17
C LYS A 404 -14.37 -30.03 -54.13
N PRO A 405 -13.82 -31.24 -53.90
CA PRO A 405 -12.98 -31.87 -54.90
C PRO A 405 -13.86 -32.29 -56.09
N VAL A 406 -13.55 -31.79 -57.29
CA VAL A 406 -14.14 -32.27 -58.53
C VAL A 406 -13.67 -33.70 -58.76
N LEU A 407 -14.57 -34.69 -58.60
CA LEU A 407 -14.31 -36.05 -59.08
C LEU A 407 -14.10 -36.01 -60.60
N LYS A 408 -12.88 -36.31 -61.06
CA LYS A 408 -12.65 -36.64 -62.47
C LYS A 408 -13.29 -38.01 -62.76
N THR A 409 -14.37 -38.01 -63.53
CA THR A 409 -14.97 -39.23 -64.10
C THR A 409 -14.00 -39.88 -65.07
N ARG A 410 -13.74 -41.18 -64.89
CA ARG A 410 -12.88 -42.02 -65.75
C ARG A 410 -13.61 -42.32 -67.08
N PRO A 411 -12.98 -42.16 -68.26
CA PRO A 411 -13.53 -42.65 -69.52
C PRO A 411 -13.47 -44.19 -69.62
N PRO A 412 -14.35 -44.83 -70.41
CA PRO A 412 -14.55 -46.28 -70.41
C PRO A 412 -13.42 -47.08 -71.08
N GLN A 413 -13.20 -48.29 -70.57
CA GLN A 413 -12.30 -49.32 -71.10
C GLN A 413 -12.86 -49.97 -72.38
N PRO A 414 -12.04 -50.25 -73.39
CA PRO A 414 -12.30 -51.29 -74.38
C PRO A 414 -11.66 -52.63 -73.98
N THR A 415 -12.39 -53.72 -74.18
CA THR A 415 -12.00 -55.13 -73.97
C THR A 415 -11.54 -55.79 -75.29
N PRO A 416 -10.94 -57.00 -75.32
CA PRO A 416 -9.52 -57.22 -75.57
C PRO A 416 -9.22 -57.95 -76.89
N LEU A 417 -7.95 -57.99 -77.30
CA LEU A 417 -7.43 -58.99 -78.25
C LEU A 417 -6.16 -59.65 -77.70
N ASN A 418 -6.20 -60.97 -77.74
CA ASN A 418 -5.21 -61.93 -77.27
C ASN A 418 -4.15 -62.11 -78.36
N LEU A 419 -2.85 -62.11 -78.06
CA LEU A 419 -1.81 -62.72 -78.90
C LEU A 419 -0.50 -62.94 -78.13
N SER A 420 0.04 -64.11 -78.39
CA SER A 420 1.16 -64.82 -77.78
C SER A 420 2.54 -64.33 -78.22
N SER A 421 3.51 -64.54 -77.32
CA SER A 421 4.95 -64.85 -77.48
C SER A 421 5.70 -64.55 -78.80
N GLU A 422 6.87 -63.89 -78.65
CA GLU A 422 8.23 -64.21 -79.18
C GLU A 422 9.02 -62.89 -79.38
N HIS A 423 10.09 -62.61 -78.64
CA HIS A 423 11.51 -63.03 -78.75
C HIS A 423 12.41 -61.92 -79.37
N CYS A 424 13.67 -61.88 -78.87
CA CYS A 424 14.86 -61.10 -79.28
C CYS A 424 14.97 -59.64 -78.79
N ARG A 425 15.83 -59.35 -77.79
CA ARG A 425 17.31 -59.18 -77.80
C ARG A 425 17.73 -57.75 -78.17
N ASP A 426 18.26 -57.00 -77.21
CA ASP A 426 19.70 -56.67 -77.12
C ASP A 426 20.00 -55.64 -76.01
N THR A 427 21.00 -55.99 -75.18
CA THR A 427 21.86 -55.12 -74.35
C THR A 427 22.95 -54.49 -75.25
N PRO A 428 23.93 -53.64 -74.81
CA PRO A 428 24.42 -53.37 -73.45
C PRO A 428 24.89 -51.91 -73.14
N GLY A 429 25.40 -51.68 -71.91
CA GLY A 429 26.26 -50.54 -71.54
C GLY A 429 25.87 -49.87 -70.22
N ASN A 430 26.23 -50.39 -69.03
CA ASN A 430 27.53 -50.21 -68.32
C ASN A 430 27.83 -48.71 -68.00
N GLY A 431 28.02 -48.24 -66.76
CA GLY A 431 28.13 -48.87 -65.45
C GLY A 431 28.30 -47.86 -64.29
N SER A 432 28.49 -48.43 -63.09
CA SER A 432 29.04 -47.88 -61.81
C SER A 432 28.31 -46.71 -61.11
N ARG A 433 27.59 -46.93 -59.98
CA ARG A 433 28.05 -47.11 -58.57
C ARG A 433 28.80 -45.90 -57.99
N ASP A 434 28.17 -45.13 -57.10
CA ASP A 434 28.32 -45.29 -55.63
C ASP A 434 27.39 -44.35 -54.84
N ARG A 435 26.98 -44.80 -53.65
CA ARG A 435 26.20 -44.12 -52.58
C ARG A 435 27.18 -43.53 -51.52
N PRO A 436 26.73 -42.95 -50.38
CA PRO A 436 25.70 -41.92 -50.12
C PRO A 436 26.27 -40.80 -49.20
N GLY A 437 25.56 -39.69 -48.98
CA GLY A 437 25.95 -38.74 -47.92
C GLY A 437 25.11 -37.49 -47.77
N ASN A 438 24.49 -37.37 -46.61
CA ASN A 438 23.75 -36.25 -46.00
C ASN A 438 24.15 -34.80 -46.38
N GLY A 439 23.13 -33.93 -46.38
CA GLY A 439 23.26 -32.54 -45.89
C GLY A 439 22.68 -31.48 -46.83
N SER A 440 21.40 -31.14 -46.68
CA SER A 440 20.80 -29.98 -47.36
C SER A 440 20.54 -28.88 -46.33
N SER A 441 21.50 -27.95 -46.17
CA SER A 441 21.25 -26.63 -45.58
C SER A 441 21.11 -25.62 -46.72
N LEU A 442 19.97 -24.94 -46.78
CA LEU A 442 19.69 -23.86 -47.72
C LEU A 442 20.17 -22.54 -47.12
N VAL A 443 21.10 -21.87 -47.80
CA VAL A 443 21.57 -20.52 -47.50
C VAL A 443 20.82 -19.53 -48.40
N TRP A 444 20.29 -18.45 -47.82
CA TRP A 444 19.76 -17.28 -48.52
C TRP A 444 20.74 -16.11 -48.32
N THR A 445 21.14 -15.46 -49.41
CA THR A 445 21.96 -14.24 -49.41
C THR A 445 21.09 -13.02 -49.74
N ASP A 446 21.25 -11.97 -48.93
CA ASP A 446 20.66 -10.65 -49.13
C ASP A 446 21.41 -9.88 -50.24
N PRO A 447 20.73 -9.35 -51.27
CA PRO A 447 21.36 -8.68 -52.41
C PRO A 447 21.81 -7.22 -52.17
N SER A 448 21.92 -6.75 -50.93
CA SER A 448 22.17 -5.31 -50.64
C SER A 448 23.58 -4.89 -50.17
N ASP A 449 24.53 -5.81 -49.93
CA ASP A 449 25.92 -5.40 -49.59
C ASP A 449 26.98 -6.50 -49.89
N PRO A 450 27.86 -6.30 -50.90
CA PRO A 450 28.91 -7.27 -51.26
C PRO A 450 30.21 -7.17 -50.45
N SER A 451 30.26 -6.46 -49.31
CA SER A 451 31.54 -6.13 -48.65
C SER A 451 31.77 -6.67 -47.24
N ASN A 452 30.89 -7.49 -46.67
CA ASN A 452 31.13 -8.01 -45.31
C ASN A 452 30.85 -9.52 -45.16
N THR A 453 31.76 -10.31 -45.71
CA THR A 453 31.88 -11.75 -45.42
C THR A 453 32.74 -11.93 -44.17
N ARG A 454 32.14 -12.39 -43.05
CA ARG A 454 32.87 -13.09 -41.99
C ARG A 454 32.11 -14.31 -41.51
N LEU A 455 32.85 -15.42 -41.47
CA LEU A 455 32.46 -16.78 -41.16
C LEU A 455 32.82 -17.13 -39.70
N LEU A 456 31.99 -18.00 -39.11
CA LEU A 456 32.24 -18.93 -37.98
C LEU A 456 32.20 -18.31 -36.56
N PHE A 457 31.53 -18.93 -35.58
CA PHE A 457 31.33 -20.35 -35.30
C PHE A 457 29.88 -20.82 -35.19
#